data_AF-A0A6V7IEZ0-F1
#
_entry.id   AF-A0A6V7IEZ0-F1
#
_cell.length_a   1.000
_cell.length_b   1.000
_cell.length_c   1.000
_cell.angle_alpha   90.00
_cell.angle_beta   90.00
_cell.angle_gamma   90.00
#
_symmetry.space_group_name_H-M   'P 1'
#
loop_
_entity.id
_entity.type
_entity.pdbx_description
1 polymer ?
#
loop_
_entity_poly.entity_id
_entity_poly.type
_entity_poly.pdbx_seq_one_letter_code
_entity_poly.pdbx_strand_id
1 'polypeptide(L)' 'HQHPYISAMVNNGSLHYDHDRDGTHTQLAGCEAKFRNLEHDTHIAIRYEGDTLT' A
#
# COMPACT_ATOMS: atom_id res chain seq x y z
N HIS A 1 -6.27 7.02 8.02
CA HIS A 1 -5.39 7.66 7.02
C HIS A 1 -6.17 8.68 6.21
N GLN A 2 -5.51 9.63 5.55
CA GLN A 2 -6.16 10.40 4.48
C GLN A 2 -6.07 9.60 3.18
N HIS A 3 -7.12 9.66 2.36
CA HIS A 3 -7.22 8.90 1.11
C HIS A 3 -7.08 9.82 -0.11
N PRO A 4 -6.50 9.34 -1.22
CA PRO A 4 -6.07 7.96 -1.48
C PRO A 4 -4.76 7.59 -0.77
N TYR A 5 -4.63 6.32 -0.40
CA TYR A 5 -3.53 5.81 0.42
C TYR A 5 -2.95 4.54 -0.20
N ILE A 6 -1.63 4.44 -0.23
CA ILE A 6 -0.90 3.26 -0.71
C ILE A 6 -0.28 2.59 0.51
N SER A 7 -0.57 1.31 0.73
CA SER A 7 -0.07 0.54 1.87
C SER A 7 0.54 -0.79 1.43
N ALA A 8 1.58 -1.23 2.12
CA ALA A 8 2.16 -2.56 2.00
C ALA A 8 1.67 -3.48 3.12
N MET A 9 1.32 -4.72 2.78
CA MET A 9 1.00 -5.81 3.72
C MET A 9 1.75 -7.06 3.27
N VAL A 10 2.38 -7.77 4.21
CA VAL A 10 3.01 -9.08 3.97
C VAL A 10 2.26 -10.12 4.79
N ASN A 11 2.04 -11.30 4.22
CA ASN A 11 1.24 -12.34 4.85
C ASN A 11 1.85 -13.73 4.60
N ASN A 12 1.79 -14.60 5.61
CA ASN A 12 2.21 -16.00 5.56
C ASN A 12 1.03 -16.97 5.36
N GLY A 13 -0.18 -16.46 5.08
CA GLY A 13 -1.41 -17.22 4.87
C GLY A 13 -2.37 -17.25 6.06
N SER A 14 -1.98 -16.69 7.21
CA SER A 14 -2.82 -16.68 8.42
C SER A 14 -3.67 -15.41 8.60
N LEU A 15 -3.30 -14.31 7.93
CA LEU A 15 -4.00 -13.03 8.06
C LEU A 15 -5.10 -12.89 6.99
N HIS A 16 -6.20 -12.22 7.35
CA HIS A 16 -7.27 -11.82 6.43
C HIS A 16 -7.22 -10.31 6.20
N TYR A 17 -7.43 -9.87 4.96
CA TYR A 17 -7.51 -8.44 4.64
C TYR A 17 -8.88 -7.87 5.02
N ASP A 18 -8.92 -7.00 6.03
CA ASP A 18 -10.13 -6.32 6.52
C ASP A 18 -10.49 -5.13 5.59
N HIS A 19 -11.30 -5.39 4.55
CA HIS A 19 -11.67 -4.38 3.56
C HIS A 19 -12.44 -3.20 4.16
N ASP A 20 -13.30 -3.44 5.15
CA ASP A 20 -14.13 -2.40 5.79
C ASP A 20 -13.28 -1.38 6.58
N ARG A 21 -12.02 -1.72 6.84
CA ARG A 21 -11.04 -0.86 7.50
C ARG A 21 -9.80 -0.60 6.65
N ASP A 22 -9.92 -0.76 5.33
CA ASP A 22 -8.86 -0.54 4.35
C ASP A 22 -7.57 -1.34 4.61
N GLY A 23 -7.66 -2.48 5.31
CA GLY A 23 -6.51 -3.29 5.71
C GLY A 23 -5.58 -2.62 6.73
N THR A 24 -6.04 -1.54 7.40
CA THR A 24 -5.22 -0.72 8.32
C THR A 24 -4.56 -1.53 9.43
N HIS A 25 -5.19 -2.61 9.90
CA HIS A 25 -4.68 -3.44 11.00
C HIS A 25 -3.51 -4.35 10.62
N THR A 26 -3.31 -4.61 9.34
CA THR A 26 -2.30 -5.54 8.83
C THR A 26 -1.29 -4.86 7.90
N GLN A 27 -1.33 -3.53 7.81
CA GLN A 27 -0.33 -2.77 7.05
C GLN A 27 1.01 -2.77 7.78
N LEU A 28 2.10 -2.86 7.03
CA LEU A 28 3.47 -2.67 7.52
C LEU A 28 3.89 -1.20 7.42
N ALA A 29 3.61 -0.58 6.28
CA ALA A 29 3.94 0.82 5.99
C ALA A 29 3.03 1.33 4.87
N GLY A 30 2.98 2.65 4.70
CA GLY A 30 2.24 3.28 3.62
C GLY A 30 2.39 4.78 3.59
N CYS A 31 1.82 5.42 2.57
CA CYS A 31 1.80 6.86 2.40
C CYS A 31 0.48 7.34 1.80
N GLU A 32 0.11 8.59 2.12
CA GLU A 32 -0.93 9.29 1.36
C GLU A 32 -0.36 9.64 -0.02
N ALA A 33 -1.11 9.32 -1.06
CA ALA A 33 -0.73 9.62 -2.44
C ALA A 33 -1.97 9.98 -3.27
N LYS A 34 -1.97 11.16 -3.88
CA LYS A 34 -3.07 11.62 -4.75
C LYS A 34 -2.77 11.20 -6.19
N PHE A 35 -3.15 9.97 -6.55
CA PHE A 35 -2.88 9.39 -7.87
C PHE A 35 -4.13 9.24 -8.77
N ARG A 36 -5.29 9.75 -8.33
CA ARG A 36 -6.55 9.66 -9.10
C ARG A 36 -6.74 10.90 -9.98
N ASN A 37 -7.30 10.70 -11.18
CA ASN A 37 -7.78 11.75 -12.09
C ASN A 37 -6.71 12.80 -12.49
N LEU A 38 -5.51 12.33 -12.84
CA LEU A 38 -4.46 13.18 -13.39
C LEU A 38 -4.46 13.07 -14.93
N GLU A 39 -4.17 14.18 -15.63
CA GLU A 39 -4.11 14.23 -17.09
C GLU A 39 -2.77 13.71 -17.66
N HIS A 40 -2.03 12.95 -16.86
CA HIS A 40 -0.78 12.29 -17.21
C HIS A 40 -0.72 10.91 -16.58
N ASP A 41 0.14 10.05 -17.12
CA ASP A 41 0.34 8.71 -16.59
C ASP A 41 0.92 8.74 -15.17
N THR A 42 0.39 7.87 -14.31
CA THR A 42 0.91 7.67 -12.96
C THR A 42 1.66 6.35 -12.90
N HIS A 43 2.83 6.36 -12.27
CA HIS A 43 3.70 5.19 -12.19
C HIS A 43 4.07 4.91 -10.73
N ILE A 44 4.21 3.64 -10.41
CA ILE A 44 4.72 3.15 -9.14
C ILE A 44 5.92 2.25 -9.41
N ALA A 45 6.95 2.35 -8.58
CA ALA A 45 8.06 1.42 -8.55
C ALA A 45 8.01 0.67 -7.22
N ILE A 46 8.17 -0.65 -7.29
CA ILE A 46 8.28 -1.51 -6.11
C ILE A 46 9.59 -2.28 -6.28
N ARG A 47 10.48 -2.15 -5.30
CA ARG A 47 11.79 -2.81 -5.29
C ARG A 47 11.98 -3.57 -3.99
N TYR A 48 12.44 -4.80 -4.11
CA TYR A 48 12.95 -5.57 -2.98
C TYR A 48 14.44 -5.81 -3.15
N GLU A 49 15.25 -5.33 -2.20
CA GLU A 49 16.70 -5.49 -2.22
C GLU A 49 17.23 -5.54 -0.78
N GLY A 50 18.09 -6.50 -0.47
CA GLY A 50 18.74 -6.61 0.84
C GLY A 50 17.73 -6.61 2.00
N ASP A 51 16.69 -7.44 1.90
CA ASP A 51 15.60 -7.54 2.89
C ASP A 51 14.80 -6.25 3.14
N THR A 52 14.91 -5.29 2.23
CA THR A 52 14.17 -4.03 2.27
C THR A 52 13.21 -3.94 1.09
N LEU A 53 11.93 -3.67 1.39
CA LEU A 53 10.90 -3.34 0.40
C LEU A 53 10.75 -1.81 0.32
N THR A 54 10.83 -1.25 -0.88
CA THR A 54 10.61 0.18 -1.17
C THR A 54 9.58 0.34 -2.28
#